data_AF-A0AAY5EE41-F1
#
_entry.id   AF-A0AAY5EE41-F1
#
_cell.length_a   1.000
_cell.length_b   1.000
_cell.length_c   1.000
_cell.angle_alpha   90.00
_cell.angle_beta   90.00
_cell.angle_gamma   90.00
#
_symmetry.space_group_name_H-M   'P 1'
#
loop_
_entity.id
_entity.type
_entity.pdbx_description
1 polymer ?
#
loop_
_entity_poly.entity_id
_entity_poly.type
_entity_poly.pdbx_seq_one_letter_code
_entity_poly.pdbx_strand_id
1 'polypeptide(L)'
;MFPVAELAMSLQIPCKVQMEEGVQYRKITWYKVITTSNSLIGLVMKDIPKNSTIFYKIANNSYQIGDDFSLLIPQDSTEQVCEIYRCSLWPPVGHRILKSDYRIPQGHILISVPAVFLILLSVFAIALKYKRREKYTKMPVISAYLLPISNL
;
A
#
# COMPACT_ATOMS: atom_id res chain seq x y z
N MET A 1 13.95 12.73 31.72
CA MET A 1 14.28 11.53 30.93
C MET A 1 13.00 11.12 30.23
N PHE A 2 12.84 11.45 28.96
CA PHE A 2 11.74 10.96 28.12
C PHE A 2 12.11 9.56 27.59
N PRO A 3 11.12 8.81 27.09
CA PRO A 3 11.12 8.62 25.64
C PRO A 3 9.77 9.06 25.09
N VAL A 4 9.77 10.13 24.30
CA VAL A 4 9.62 10.05 22.84
C VAL A 4 8.37 9.22 22.51
N ALA A 5 7.24 9.90 22.44
CA ALA A 5 6.07 9.38 21.76
C ALA A 5 6.49 9.08 20.32
N GLU A 6 6.71 7.81 20.06
CA GLU A 6 6.81 7.22 18.74
C GLU A 6 5.49 7.54 18.02
N LEU A 7 5.46 8.68 17.32
CA LEU A 7 4.44 9.00 16.33
C LEU A 7 4.65 8.06 15.14
N ALA A 8 4.49 6.76 15.36
CA ALA A 8 4.24 5.82 14.29
C ALA A 8 2.88 6.21 13.71
N MET A 9 2.90 6.82 12.52
CA MET A 9 1.69 7.15 11.79
C MET A 9 0.95 5.84 11.47
N SER A 10 -0.04 5.50 12.29
CA SER A 10 -0.91 4.36 12.03
C SER A 10 -2.04 4.80 11.09
N LEU A 11 -2.31 3.99 10.06
CA LEU A 11 -3.49 4.18 9.22
C LEU A 11 -4.70 3.75 10.04
N GLN A 12 -5.60 4.69 10.31
CA GLN A 12 -6.85 4.46 11.03
C GLN A 12 -8.00 4.27 10.04
N ILE A 13 -8.64 3.10 10.08
CA ILE A 13 -9.79 2.77 9.24
C ILE A 13 -11.05 2.79 10.11
N PRO A 14 -12.00 3.72 9.88
CA PRO A 14 -13.20 3.82 10.71
C PRO A 14 -14.20 2.70 10.43
N CYS A 15 -14.84 2.18 11.49
CA CYS A 15 -15.98 1.27 11.38
C CYS A 15 -17.28 2.08 11.34
N LYS A 16 -17.94 2.18 10.17
CA LYS A 16 -19.14 3.02 9.96
C LYS A 16 -20.47 2.27 10.21
N VAL A 17 -20.51 1.41 11.23
CA VAL A 17 -21.76 0.72 11.61
C VAL A 17 -22.64 1.63 12.48
N GLN A 18 -23.94 1.65 12.21
CA GLN A 18 -24.92 2.34 13.05
C GLN A 18 -25.40 1.40 14.15
N MET A 19 -24.97 1.63 15.39
CA MET A 19 -25.35 0.80 16.52
C MET A 19 -26.83 0.98 16.88
N GLU A 20 -27.50 -0.13 17.15
CA GLU A 20 -28.87 -0.15 17.67
C GLU A 20 -28.90 0.37 19.12
N GLU A 21 -29.85 1.25 19.43
CA GLU A 21 -30.01 1.84 20.77
C GLU A 21 -30.36 0.76 21.80
N GLY A 22 -29.74 0.83 22.99
CA GLY A 22 -29.95 -0.15 24.06
C GLY A 22 -29.27 -1.51 23.85
N VAL A 23 -28.66 -1.76 22.68
CA VAL A 23 -27.97 -3.03 22.40
C VAL A 23 -26.51 -2.98 22.86
N GLN A 24 -26.16 -3.86 23.80
CA GLN A 24 -24.78 -4.02 24.25
C GLN A 24 -24.03 -5.02 23.36
N TYR A 25 -23.24 -4.50 22.42
CA TYR A 25 -22.43 -5.34 21.54
C TYR A 25 -21.31 -6.05 22.30
N ARG A 26 -21.08 -7.31 21.91
CA ARG A 26 -20.17 -8.22 22.62
C ARG A 26 -18.79 -8.26 22.01
N LYS A 27 -18.72 -8.18 20.68
CA LYS A 27 -17.44 -8.33 19.95
C LYS A 27 -17.42 -7.45 18.72
N ILE A 28 -16.22 -7.01 18.36
CA ILE A 28 -15.92 -6.50 17.02
C ILE A 28 -14.85 -7.38 16.37
N THR A 29 -14.97 -7.62 15.08
CA THR A 29 -13.95 -8.32 14.29
C THR A 29 -13.66 -7.56 13.01
N TRP A 30 -12.38 -7.44 12.68
CA TRP A 30 -11.90 -6.87 11.43
C TRP A 30 -11.38 -7.95 10.49
N TYR A 31 -11.67 -7.77 9.21
CA TYR A 31 -11.29 -8.66 8.13
C TYR A 31 -10.68 -7.88 6.96
N LYS A 32 -9.75 -8.52 6.23
CA LYS A 32 -9.48 -8.18 4.82
C LYS A 32 -10.51 -8.86 3.94
N VAL A 33 -11.02 -8.15 2.94
CA VAL A 33 -11.93 -8.70 1.94
C VAL A 33 -11.15 -8.99 0.66
N ILE A 34 -11.08 -10.26 0.27
CA ILE A 34 -10.45 -10.67 -0.98
C ILE A 34 -11.50 -10.65 -2.08
N THR A 35 -11.49 -9.59 -2.89
CA THR A 35 -12.50 -9.33 -3.93
C THR A 35 -12.54 -10.41 -5.02
N THR A 36 -11.41 -11.04 -5.34
CA THR A 36 -11.31 -12.07 -6.37
C THR A 36 -12.01 -13.38 -6.01
N SER A 37 -12.06 -13.73 -4.72
CA SER A 37 -12.62 -14.99 -4.22
C SER A 37 -13.82 -14.80 -3.28
N ASN A 38 -14.23 -13.54 -3.03
CA ASN A 38 -15.21 -13.17 -2.01
C ASN A 38 -14.92 -13.76 -0.63
N SER A 39 -13.65 -14.04 -0.33
CA SER A 39 -13.22 -14.62 0.94
C SER A 39 -12.85 -13.54 1.96
N LEU A 40 -12.94 -13.89 3.24
CA LEU A 40 -12.58 -13.02 4.37
C LEU A 40 -11.37 -13.59 5.09
N ILE A 41 -10.36 -12.75 5.29
CA ILE A 41 -9.20 -13.09 6.14
C ILE A 41 -9.35 -12.34 7.45
N GLY A 42 -9.50 -13.06 8.56
CA GLY A 42 -9.58 -12.48 9.90
C GLY A 42 -8.27 -11.79 10.29
N LEU A 43 -8.37 -10.60 10.86
CA LEU A 43 -7.22 -9.82 11.33
C LEU A 43 -7.14 -9.83 12.84
N VAL A 44 -8.13 -9.19 13.46
CA VAL A 44 -8.17 -8.94 14.89
C VAL A 44 -9.62 -8.93 15.36
N MET A 45 -9.84 -9.44 16.57
CA MET A 45 -11.11 -9.45 17.26
C MET A 45 -10.92 -8.82 18.65
N LYS A 46 -11.84 -7.96 19.06
CA LYS A 46 -11.90 -7.42 20.43
C LYS A 46 -13.20 -7.89 21.08
N ASP A 47 -13.06 -8.52 22.24
CA ASP A 47 -14.16 -8.74 23.19
C ASP A 47 -14.40 -7.41 23.90
N ILE A 48 -15.55 -6.80 23.64
CA ILE A 48 -15.84 -5.43 24.08
C ILE A 48 -16.02 -5.39 25.60
N PRO A 49 -16.84 -6.26 26.24
CA PRO A 49 -16.99 -6.27 27.70
C PRO A 49 -15.70 -6.57 28.46
N LYS A 50 -14.84 -7.45 27.93
CA LYS A 50 -13.59 -7.83 28.61
C LYS A 50 -12.40 -6.95 28.25
N ASN A 51 -12.57 -6.05 27.27
CA ASN A 51 -11.51 -5.25 26.67
C ASN A 51 -10.29 -6.10 26.27
N SER A 52 -10.52 -7.33 25.78
CA SER A 52 -9.45 -8.25 25.41
C SER A 52 -9.38 -8.43 23.90
N THR A 53 -8.17 -8.49 23.37
CA THR A 53 -7.92 -8.57 21.93
C THR A 53 -7.33 -9.92 21.57
N ILE A 54 -7.87 -10.54 20.53
CA ILE A 54 -7.44 -11.82 19.96
C ILE A 54 -7.05 -11.59 18.51
N PHE A 55 -5.85 -12.03 18.15
CA PHE A 55 -5.33 -11.94 16.80
C PHE A 55 -5.51 -13.27 16.06
N TYR A 56 -5.89 -13.20 14.79
CA TYR A 56 -5.89 -14.40 13.95
C TYR A 56 -4.45 -14.75 13.57
N LYS A 57 -4.12 -16.05 13.55
CA LYS A 57 -2.75 -16.55 13.28
C LYS A 57 -2.08 -15.97 12.04
N ILE A 58 -2.88 -15.64 11.02
CA ILE A 58 -2.42 -15.16 9.71
C ILE A 58 -2.06 -13.66 9.75
N ALA A 59 -2.50 -12.93 10.77
CA ALA A 59 -2.46 -11.47 10.81
C ALA A 59 -1.18 -10.88 11.45
N ASN A 60 -0.17 -11.70 11.71
CA ASN A 60 1.15 -11.33 12.29
C ASN A 60 1.10 -10.36 13.49
N ASN A 61 0.00 -10.36 14.25
CA ASN A 61 -0.25 -9.57 15.46
C ASN A 61 -0.05 -8.05 15.35
N SER A 62 -0.04 -7.48 14.15
CA SER A 62 0.26 -6.05 13.97
C SER A 62 -0.97 -5.14 14.08
N TYR A 63 -2.17 -5.68 13.91
CA TYR A 63 -3.42 -4.90 13.85
C TYR A 63 -4.03 -4.60 15.21
N GLN A 64 -4.42 -3.36 15.49
CA GLN A 64 -5.10 -3.02 16.74
C GLN A 64 -6.52 -2.50 16.49
N ILE A 65 -7.36 -2.55 17.50
CA ILE A 65 -8.71 -1.98 17.46
C ILE A 65 -8.75 -0.80 18.43
N GLY A 66 -8.99 0.40 17.88
CA GLY A 66 -9.15 1.63 18.64
C GLY A 66 -10.41 1.64 19.51
N ASP A 67 -10.51 2.62 20.39
CA ASP A 67 -11.67 2.75 21.29
C ASP A 67 -12.96 3.13 20.55
N ASP A 68 -12.82 3.81 19.41
CA ASP A 68 -13.88 4.14 18.46
C ASP A 68 -14.20 2.98 17.49
N PHE A 69 -13.70 1.78 17.78
CA PHE A 69 -13.82 0.59 16.94
C PHE A 69 -13.11 0.66 15.58
N SER A 70 -12.28 1.68 15.36
CA SER A 70 -11.43 1.76 14.17
C SER A 70 -10.38 0.66 14.15
N LEU A 71 -9.97 0.25 12.95
CA LEU A 71 -8.79 -0.61 12.76
C LEU A 71 -7.56 0.28 12.65
N LEU A 72 -6.57 0.03 13.50
CA LEU A 72 -5.27 0.68 13.48
C LEU A 72 -4.27 -0.24 12.78
N ILE A 73 -3.69 0.25 11.70
CA ILE A 73 -2.73 -0.47 10.86
C ILE A 73 -1.35 0.18 11.01
N PRO A 74 -0.31 -0.52 11.48
CA PRO A 74 1.04 0.02 11.59
C PRO A 74 1.64 0.35 10.22
N GLN A 75 2.49 1.37 10.16
CA GLN A 75 3.15 1.82 8.93
C GLN A 75 3.96 0.70 8.25
N ASP A 76 4.61 -0.16 9.03
CA ASP A 76 5.43 -1.26 8.52
C ASP A 76 4.61 -2.35 7.81
N SER A 77 3.28 -2.30 7.91
CA SER A 77 2.36 -3.21 7.20
C SER A 77 1.78 -2.64 5.91
N THR A 78 2.31 -1.50 5.44
CA THR A 78 1.84 -0.79 4.23
C THR A 78 1.93 -1.63 2.95
N GLU A 79 2.90 -2.53 2.84
CA GLU A 79 3.01 -3.47 1.70
C GLU A 79 1.87 -4.51 1.65
N GLN A 80 1.10 -4.66 2.74
CA GLN A 80 0.01 -5.62 2.87
C GLN A 80 -1.38 -4.96 2.95
N VAL A 81 -1.48 -3.68 2.59
CA VAL A 81 -2.75 -2.94 2.63
C VAL A 81 -3.71 -3.54 1.60
N CYS A 82 -4.81 -4.10 2.11
CA CYS A 82 -5.89 -4.59 1.26
C CYS A 82 -6.74 -3.40 0.77
N GLU A 83 -7.35 -3.56 -0.39
CA GLU A 83 -8.25 -2.53 -0.94
C GLU A 83 -9.48 -2.32 -0.05
N ILE A 84 -10.03 -3.40 0.51
CA ILE A 84 -11.27 -3.39 1.27
C ILE A 84 -11.08 -4.07 2.62
N TYR A 85 -11.47 -3.36 3.67
CA TYR A 85 -11.56 -3.89 5.03
C TYR A 85 -13.01 -3.94 5.47
N ARG A 86 -13.37 -4.98 6.21
CA ARG A 86 -14.72 -5.17 6.75
C ARG A 86 -14.66 -5.24 8.27
N CYS A 87 -15.42 -4.39 8.95
CA CYS A 87 -15.73 -4.58 10.36
C CYS A 87 -17.05 -5.35 10.50
N SER A 88 -17.14 -6.20 11.53
CA SER A 88 -18.36 -6.89 11.93
C SER A 88 -18.56 -6.74 13.43
N LEU A 89 -19.71 -6.19 13.82
CA LEU A 89 -20.11 -5.95 15.21
C LEU A 89 -21.14 -7.01 15.61
N TRP A 90 -20.82 -7.77 16.66
CA TRP A 90 -21.57 -8.94 17.08
C TRP A 90 -22.41 -8.61 18.32
N PRO A 91 -23.74 -8.59 18.21
CA PRO A 91 -24.61 -8.33 19.33
C PRO A 91 -24.84 -9.59 20.18
N PRO A 92 -25.65 -9.52 21.26
CA PRO A 92 -26.26 -10.70 21.86
C PRO A 92 -27.14 -11.48 20.87
N VAL A 93 -27.45 -12.72 21.24
CA VAL A 93 -28.37 -13.59 20.48
C VAL A 93 -29.74 -12.90 20.39
N GLY A 94 -30.36 -12.95 19.22
CA GLY A 94 -31.64 -12.29 18.94
C GLY A 94 -31.53 -10.93 18.23
N HIS A 95 -30.31 -10.42 18.06
CA HIS A 95 -30.04 -9.19 17.31
C HIS A 95 -29.18 -9.46 16.08
N ARG A 96 -29.21 -8.52 15.13
CA ARG A 96 -28.53 -8.67 13.84
C ARG A 96 -27.06 -8.28 13.93
N ILE A 97 -26.18 -9.09 13.35
CA ILE A 97 -24.77 -8.72 13.17
C ILE A 97 -24.68 -7.54 12.20
N LEU A 98 -24.07 -6.45 12.67
CA LEU A 98 -23.82 -5.27 11.84
C LEU A 98 -22.48 -5.41 11.14
N LYS A 99 -22.40 -4.92 9.89
CA LYS A 99 -21.19 -4.99 9.07
C LYS A 99 -21.03 -3.70 8.28
N SER A 100 -19.80 -3.24 8.15
CA SER A 100 -19.46 -2.11 7.28
C SER A 100 -18.17 -2.42 6.54
N ASP A 101 -18.16 -2.08 5.25
CA ASP A 101 -16.97 -2.14 4.41
C ASP A 101 -16.36 -0.75 4.30
N TYR A 102 -15.04 -0.70 4.31
CA TYR A 102 -14.26 0.49 4.05
C TYR A 102 -13.30 0.21 2.91
N ARG A 103 -13.38 1.02 1.85
CA ARG A 103 -12.43 0.98 0.74
C ARG A 103 -11.34 2.01 1.00
N ILE A 104 -10.09 1.57 0.95
CA ILE A 104 -8.95 2.50 0.98
C ILE A 104 -9.00 3.33 -0.31
N PRO A 105 -9.06 4.67 -0.24
CA PRO A 105 -9.01 5.50 -1.43
C PRO A 105 -7.66 5.29 -2.12
N GLN A 106 -7.70 4.84 -3.37
CA GLN A 106 -6.52 4.68 -4.20
C GLN A 106 -6.00 6.08 -4.57
N GLY A 107 -5.04 6.60 -3.81
CA GLY A 107 -4.60 7.99 -3.98
C GLY A 107 -3.19 8.35 -3.48
N HIS A 108 -2.51 7.47 -2.74
CA HIS A 108 -1.13 7.71 -2.33
C HIS A 108 -0.29 6.45 -2.46
N ILE A 109 -0.05 6.03 -3.71
CA ILE A 109 1.25 5.43 -4.00
C ILE A 109 2.24 6.59 -3.81
N LEU A 110 2.77 6.76 -2.60
CA LEU A 110 4.04 7.45 -2.41
C LEU A 110 5.07 6.58 -3.12
N ILE A 111 5.18 6.75 -4.44
CA ILE A 111 6.35 6.32 -5.17
C ILE A 111 7.47 7.03 -4.41
N SER A 112 8.30 6.26 -3.70
CA SER A 112 9.36 6.87 -2.92
C SER A 112 10.12 7.80 -3.87
N VAL A 113 10.37 9.04 -3.43
CA VAL A 113 11.21 10.00 -4.18
C VAL A 113 12.47 9.33 -4.75
N PRO A 114 13.12 8.36 -4.06
CA PRO A 114 14.20 7.55 -4.65
C PRO A 114 13.83 6.82 -5.94
N ALA A 115 12.64 6.20 -6.03
CA ALA A 115 12.23 5.43 -7.20
C ALA A 115 11.97 6.32 -8.43
N VAL A 116 11.36 7.50 -8.23
CA VAL A 116 11.21 8.50 -9.32
C VAL A 116 12.58 9.02 -9.77
N PHE A 117 13.49 9.28 -8.82
CA PHE A 117 14.84 9.72 -9.12
C PHE A 117 15.63 8.67 -9.89
N LEU A 118 15.51 7.38 -9.55
CA LEU A 118 16.13 6.27 -10.29
C LEU A 118 15.58 6.14 -11.71
N ILE A 119 14.26 6.29 -11.89
CA ILE A 119 13.64 6.27 -13.22
C ILE A 119 14.18 7.46 -14.05
N LEU A 120 14.21 8.66 -13.48
CA LEU A 120 14.74 9.85 -14.16
C LEU A 120 16.23 9.70 -14.51
N LEU A 121 17.06 9.15 -13.61
CA LEU A 121 18.47 8.85 -13.88
C LEU A 121 18.64 7.84 -15.01
N SER A 122 17.81 6.79 -15.06
CA SER A 122 17.87 5.79 -16.12
C SER A 122 17.53 6.40 -17.50
N VAL A 123 16.48 7.23 -17.56
CA VAL A 123 16.08 7.94 -18.78
C VAL A 123 17.18 8.93 -19.21
N PHE A 124 17.77 9.67 -18.27
CA PHE A 124 18.86 10.61 -18.56
C PHE A 124 20.11 9.89 -19.08
N ALA A 125 20.46 8.74 -18.50
CA ALA A 125 21.59 7.92 -18.96
C ALA A 125 21.36 7.34 -20.37
N ILE A 126 20.13 6.92 -20.68
CA ILE A 126 19.75 6.45 -22.02
C ILE A 126 19.83 7.61 -23.03
N ALA A 127 19.31 8.79 -22.68
CA ALA A 127 19.38 9.98 -23.53
C ALA A 127 20.84 10.42 -23.79
N LEU A 128 21.71 10.34 -22.78
CA LEU A 128 23.14 10.60 -22.94
C LEU A 128 23.82 9.58 -23.86
N LYS A 129 23.49 8.28 -23.74
CA LYS A 129 24.00 7.24 -24.64
C LYS A 129 23.52 7.46 -26.08
N TYR A 130 22.27 7.85 -26.27
CA TYR A 130 21.71 8.16 -27.58
C TYR A 130 22.41 9.36 -28.23
N LYS A 131 22.51 10.48 -27.50
CA LYS A 131 23.20 11.70 -27.96
C LYS A 131 24.69 11.47 -28.23
N ARG A 132 25.33 10.56 -27.50
CA ARG A 132 26.74 10.18 -27.74
C ARG A 132 26.89 9.41 -29.05
N ARG A 133 25.95 8.52 -29.43
CA ARG A 133 26.02 7.77 -30.70
C ARG A 133 25.89 8.67 -31.93
N GLU A 134 25.06 9.71 -31.88
CA GLU A 134 24.86 10.63 -33.01
C GLU A 134 26.11 11.45 -33.36
N LYS A 135 27.01 11.68 -32.40
CA LYS A 135 28.29 12.38 -32.63
C LYS A 135 29.36 11.52 -33.33
N TYR A 136 29.27 10.19 -33.33
CA TYR A 136 30.30 9.32 -33.94
C TYR A 136 29.98 8.87 -35.37
N THR A 137 28.76 9.08 -35.87
CA THR A 137 28.37 8.75 -37.26
C THR A 137 28.56 9.90 -38.26
N LYS A 138 29.09 11.05 -37.82
CA LYS A 138 29.48 12.17 -38.70
C LYS A 138 30.99 12.39 -38.67
N MET A 139 31.76 11.43 -39.17
CA MET A 139 33.14 11.67 -39.62
C MET A 139 33.18 11.50 -41.15
N PRO A 140 33.65 12.49 -41.92
CA PRO A 140 33.88 12.33 -43.34
C PRO A 140 35.10 11.41 -43.54
N VAL A 141 34.92 10.34 -44.31
CA VAL A 141 36.04 9.58 -44.87
C VAL A 141 36.68 10.46 -45.94
N ILE A 142 37.73 11.18 -45.57
CA ILE A 142 38.66 11.78 -46.53
C ILE A 142 39.68 10.70 -46.86
N SER A 143 39.53 10.07 -48.03
CA SER A 143 40.59 9.26 -48.65
C SER A 143 41.02 9.95 -49.93
N ALA A 144 42.21 10.55 -49.87
CA ALA A 144 42.89 11.20 -50.97
C ALA A 144 43.96 10.25 -51.49
N TYR A 145 43.89 9.82 -52.77
CA TYR A 145 45.06 9.42 -53.55
C TYR A 145 44.82 9.63 -55.06
N LEU A 146 45.38 10.75 -55.55
CA LEU A 146 46.20 10.95 -56.76
C LEU A 146 45.91 10.14 -58.05
N LEU A 147 45.56 10.89 -59.11
CA LEU A 147 45.76 10.63 -60.56
C LEU A 147 47.28 10.58 -60.93
N PRO A 148 47.72 10.43 -62.21
CA PRO A 148 47.13 9.82 -63.44
C PRO A 148 48.13 8.91 -64.21
N ILE A 149 47.68 8.06 -65.16
CA ILE A 149 48.46 7.79 -66.39
C ILE A 149 47.49 7.59 -67.58
N SER A 150 47.61 8.49 -68.56
CA SER A 150 47.04 8.43 -69.90
C SER A 150 47.94 7.61 -70.83
N ASN A 151 47.35 6.68 -71.60
CA ASN A 151 47.97 6.05 -72.77
C ASN A 151 46.97 6.14 -73.93
N LEU A 152 47.26 7.00 -74.92
CA LEU A 152 46.95 6.83 -76.34
C LEU A 152 47.60 7.96 -77.14
#